data_AF-A0A432TDM8-F1
#
_entry.id   AF-A0A432TDM8-F1
#
_cell.length_a   1.000
_cell.length_b   1.000
_cell.length_c   1.000
_cell.angle_alpha   90.00
_cell.angle_beta   90.00
_cell.angle_gamma   90.00
#
_symmetry.space_group_name_H-M   'P 1'
#
loop_
_entity.id
_entity.type
_entity.pdbx_description
1 polymer ?
#
loop_
_entity_poly.entity_id
_entity_poly.type
_entity_poly.pdbx_seq_one_letter_code
_entity_poly.pdbx_strand_id
1 'polypeptide(L)'
;MHIHILGIAGTFMGSLALIARQLGHKVTGQDQGVYPPMSTQLDEQNIDYTYGYNVADMPKADVFIIGNALSRGNTCVEEILIKQYTYTSGAQWLSENVLRDKWVLAVSGTHGKTTAASMLACILEYAGYNPSFLIGGVVEDFGVSSRLTDSNFFVIEADEYDTAFFDKRSKFVHYHPKTLVINNLEFDHADIFDSLKDIQKQFHHLVRTVPSDGLIIHPQNTQAIDEVLEQGLWSSEQTLPAQQLKTTDTGTSFDIEGASVNWNLLGEHNKQNGLGAIYAAHHIGVPFDIACEALNQFKGVKR
;
A
#
# COMPACT_ATOMS: atom_id res chain seq x y z
N MET A 1 11.65 16.30 -13.91
CA MET A 1 12.08 16.91 -12.63
C MET A 1 13.22 16.09 -12.05
N HIS A 2 14.06 16.72 -11.23
CA HIS A 2 15.01 16.06 -10.33
C HIS A 2 14.39 15.98 -8.93
N ILE A 3 14.10 14.75 -8.50
CA ILE A 3 13.59 14.42 -7.18
C ILE A 3 14.75 13.91 -6.33
N HIS A 4 14.90 14.46 -5.13
CA HIS A 4 15.88 13.96 -4.16
C HIS A 4 15.18 13.44 -2.91
N ILE A 5 15.41 12.17 -2.57
CA ILE A 5 14.69 11.46 -1.51
C ILE A 5 15.59 11.29 -0.29
N LEU A 6 15.16 11.82 0.85
CA LEU A 6 15.80 11.55 2.14
C LEU A 6 15.10 10.37 2.83
N GLY A 7 15.87 9.34 3.19
CA GLY A 7 15.34 8.06 3.66
C GLY A 7 14.97 7.12 2.51
N ILE A 8 15.74 7.15 1.41
CA ILE A 8 15.42 6.43 0.17
C ILE A 8 15.41 4.90 0.31
N ALA A 9 16.10 4.34 1.31
CA ALA A 9 16.18 2.90 1.51
C ALA A 9 14.98 2.32 2.27
N GLY A 10 14.09 3.16 2.83
CA GLY A 10 12.86 2.68 3.44
C GLY A 10 11.96 1.99 2.42
N THR A 11 11.30 0.89 2.79
CA THR A 11 10.50 0.05 1.88
C THR A 11 9.54 0.85 0.98
N PHE A 12 8.74 1.74 1.56
CA PHE A 12 7.84 2.61 0.80
C PHE A 12 8.60 3.62 -0.07
N MET A 13 9.66 4.23 0.47
CA MET A 13 10.42 5.30 -0.19
C MET A 13 11.22 4.78 -1.37
N GLY A 14 11.79 3.58 -1.27
CA GLY A 14 12.50 2.92 -2.35
C GLY A 14 11.56 2.54 -3.48
N SER A 15 10.41 1.91 -3.17
CA SER A 15 9.35 1.64 -4.16
C SER A 15 8.84 2.93 -4.83
N LEU A 16 8.67 4.01 -4.05
CA LEU A 16 8.33 5.33 -4.58
C LEU A 16 9.39 5.86 -5.55
N ALA A 17 10.68 5.67 -5.22
CA ALA A 17 11.79 6.05 -6.08
C ALA A 17 11.73 5.31 -7.42
N LEU A 18 11.40 4.02 -7.42
CA LEU A 18 11.25 3.22 -8.64
C LEU A 18 10.10 3.75 -9.52
N ILE A 19 8.94 4.04 -8.92
CA ILE A 19 7.80 4.63 -9.64
C ILE A 19 8.18 5.99 -10.23
N ALA A 20 8.86 6.85 -9.46
CA ALA A 20 9.31 8.15 -9.94
C ALA A 20 10.31 8.04 -11.11
N ARG A 21 11.18 7.02 -11.11
CA ARG A 21 12.05 6.72 -12.25
C ARG A 21 11.26 6.25 -13.47
N GLN A 22 10.25 5.39 -13.28
CA GLN A 22 9.39 4.92 -14.37
C GLN A 22 8.57 6.06 -15.01
N LEU A 23 8.22 7.10 -14.24
CA LEU A 23 7.67 8.36 -14.75
C LEU A 23 8.68 9.25 -15.53
N GLY A 24 9.93 8.81 -15.66
CA GLY A 24 10.97 9.55 -16.38
C GLY A 24 11.62 10.68 -15.57
N HIS A 25 11.42 10.73 -14.25
CA HIS A 25 12.12 11.68 -13.41
C HIS A 25 13.57 11.25 -13.15
N LYS A 26 14.45 12.23 -12.93
CA LYS A 26 15.76 11.96 -12.33
C LYS A 26 15.53 11.79 -10.83
N VAL A 27 15.88 10.63 -10.28
CA VAL A 27 15.76 10.35 -8.85
C VAL A 27 17.14 10.12 -8.27
N THR A 28 17.36 10.69 -7.09
CA THR A 28 18.56 10.48 -6.27
C THR A 28 18.13 10.41 -4.82
N GLY A 29 18.98 9.95 -3.90
CA GLY A 29 18.63 10.00 -2.49
C GLY A 29 19.78 9.90 -1.50
N GLN A 30 19.43 9.96 -0.22
CA GLN A 30 20.34 9.71 0.89
C GLN A 30 19.66 8.81 1.90
N ASP A 31 20.43 7.94 2.54
CA ASP A 31 19.97 7.14 3.67
C ASP A 31 21.09 6.89 4.66
N GLN A 32 20.75 6.62 5.92
CA GLN A 32 21.71 6.21 6.93
C GLN A 32 22.40 4.89 6.56
N GLY A 33 21.69 3.99 5.87
CA GLY A 33 22.24 2.75 5.33
C GLY A 33 21.34 2.17 4.23
N VAL A 34 21.96 1.78 3.12
CA VAL A 34 21.26 1.16 1.98
C VAL A 34 21.79 -0.26 1.82
N TYR A 35 20.93 -1.25 1.99
CA TYR A 35 21.29 -2.67 1.97
C TYR A 35 20.33 -3.46 1.06
N PRO A 36 20.74 -4.65 0.58
CA PRO A 36 19.83 -5.53 -0.15
C PRO A 36 18.61 -5.91 0.73
N PRO A 37 17.41 -6.08 0.14
CA PRO A 37 17.14 -6.07 -1.30
C PRO A 37 17.01 -4.66 -1.90
N MET A 38 16.86 -3.61 -1.07
CA MET A 38 16.57 -2.27 -1.57
C MET A 38 17.72 -1.65 -2.36
N SER A 39 18.98 -1.82 -1.92
CA SER A 39 20.13 -1.35 -2.68
C SER A 39 20.15 -1.91 -4.10
N THR A 40 19.92 -3.23 -4.23
CA THR A 40 19.87 -3.92 -5.52
C THR A 40 18.79 -3.34 -6.43
N GLN A 41 17.60 -3.08 -5.90
CA GLN A 41 16.49 -2.49 -6.65
C GLN A 41 16.80 -1.06 -7.12
N LEU A 42 17.43 -0.24 -6.28
CA LEU A 42 17.84 1.12 -6.63
C LEU A 42 18.94 1.11 -7.71
N ASP A 43 19.94 0.23 -7.57
CA ASP A 43 21.06 0.08 -8.50
C ASP A 43 20.58 -0.39 -9.88
N GLU A 44 19.68 -1.38 -9.93
CA GLU A 44 19.08 -1.88 -11.18
C GLU A 44 18.31 -0.79 -11.94
N GLN A 45 17.78 0.22 -11.24
CA GLN A 45 17.08 1.37 -11.82
C GLN A 45 17.99 2.59 -12.06
N ASN A 46 19.30 2.43 -11.85
CA ASN A 46 20.31 3.49 -11.96
C ASN A 46 19.92 4.73 -11.16
N ILE A 47 19.57 4.54 -9.89
CA ILE A 47 19.26 5.61 -8.93
C ILE A 47 20.48 5.86 -8.07
N ASP A 48 21.07 7.04 -8.18
CA ASP A 48 22.22 7.41 -7.36
C ASP A 48 21.79 7.70 -5.91
N TYR A 49 22.54 7.18 -4.94
CA TYR A 49 22.33 7.49 -3.53
C TYR A 49 23.63 7.65 -2.76
N THR A 50 23.59 8.39 -1.64
CA THR A 50 24.72 8.57 -0.72
C THR A 50 24.42 8.04 0.67
N TYR A 51 25.48 7.71 1.43
CA TYR A 51 25.39 7.20 2.79
C TYR A 51 25.48 8.33 3.82
N GLY A 52 24.59 8.30 4.80
CA GLY A 52 24.43 9.36 5.79
C GLY A 52 23.71 10.59 5.24
N TYR A 53 23.38 11.50 6.16
CA TYR A 53 22.68 12.75 5.85
C TYR A 53 23.65 13.92 5.90
N ASN A 54 24.36 14.16 4.79
CA ASN A 54 25.29 15.27 4.66
C ASN A 54 24.76 16.32 3.68
N VAL A 55 24.72 17.57 4.13
CA VAL A 55 24.29 18.72 3.31
C VAL A 55 25.19 18.90 2.07
N ALA A 56 26.48 18.60 2.17
CA ALA A 56 27.43 18.71 1.06
C ALA A 56 27.10 17.77 -0.12
N ASP A 57 26.41 16.67 0.15
CA ASP A 57 26.02 15.66 -0.83
C ASP A 57 24.62 15.94 -1.42
N MET A 58 23.91 16.96 -0.94
CA MET A 58 22.60 17.32 -1.44
C MET A 58 22.70 17.97 -2.83
N PRO A 59 21.99 17.46 -3.85
CA PRO A 59 21.98 18.07 -5.16
C PRO A 59 21.06 19.29 -5.20
N LYS A 60 21.16 20.07 -6.29
CA LYS A 60 20.09 20.99 -6.68
C LYS A 60 18.93 20.19 -7.25
N ALA A 61 17.94 19.87 -6.42
CA ALA A 61 16.71 19.18 -6.79
C ALA A 61 15.56 20.16 -7.04
N ASP A 62 14.58 19.75 -7.84
CA ASP A 62 13.31 20.49 -8.02
C ASP A 62 12.38 20.28 -6.81
N VAL A 63 12.45 19.10 -6.18
CA VAL A 63 11.69 18.77 -4.97
C VAL A 63 12.45 17.77 -4.10
N PHE A 64 12.38 17.97 -2.79
CA PHE A 64 12.85 17.03 -1.78
C PHE A 64 11.68 16.21 -1.24
N ILE A 65 11.81 14.89 -1.24
CA ILE A 65 10.84 14.00 -0.58
C ILE A 65 11.46 13.52 0.72
N ILE A 66 10.78 13.76 1.84
CA ILE A 66 11.27 13.41 3.17
C ILE A 66 10.50 12.20 3.69
N GLY A 67 11.20 11.11 3.97
CA GLY A 67 10.64 9.91 4.59
C GLY A 67 10.34 10.09 6.08
N ASN A 68 9.40 9.29 6.60
CA ASN A 68 8.93 9.38 7.99
C ASN A 68 10.02 9.09 9.05
N ALA A 69 11.10 8.40 8.70
CA ALA A 69 12.20 8.13 9.61
C ALA A 69 13.00 9.39 10.01
N LEU A 70 12.86 10.49 9.25
CA LEU A 70 13.57 11.74 9.52
C LEU A 70 12.74 12.69 10.39
N SER A 71 13.43 13.43 11.26
CA SER A 71 12.84 14.39 12.18
C SER A 71 13.68 15.69 12.25
N ARG A 72 13.18 16.68 13.01
CA ARG A 72 13.91 17.93 13.28
C ARG A 72 15.25 17.64 13.95
N GLY A 73 16.27 18.42 13.60
CA GLY A 73 17.65 18.21 14.04
C GLY A 73 18.49 17.37 13.06
N ASN A 74 17.88 16.69 12.09
CA ASN A 74 18.62 16.14 10.95
C ASN A 74 19.18 17.28 10.09
N THR A 75 20.47 17.25 9.81
CA THR A 75 21.21 18.30 9.09
C THR A 75 20.64 18.62 7.71
N CYS A 76 20.29 17.61 6.91
CA CYS A 76 19.68 17.81 5.59
C CYS A 76 18.26 18.37 5.69
N VAL A 77 17.47 17.92 6.67
CA VAL A 77 16.13 18.47 6.93
C VAL A 77 16.22 19.94 7.34
N GLU A 78 17.13 20.30 8.26
CA GLU A 78 17.28 21.70 8.67
C GLU A 78 17.75 22.58 7.50
N GLU A 79 18.66 22.11 6.63
CA GLU A 79 19.05 22.85 5.43
C GLU A 79 17.86 23.11 4.50
N ILE A 80 17.01 22.11 4.24
CA ILE A 80 15.79 22.26 3.43
C ILE A 80 14.90 23.37 3.99
N LEU A 81 14.70 23.39 5.32
CA LEU A 81 13.86 24.38 5.99
C LEU A 81 14.49 25.78 5.98
N ILE A 82 15.79 25.89 6.25
CA ILE A 82 16.54 27.17 6.27
C ILE A 82 16.55 27.81 4.89
N LYS A 83 16.81 27.02 3.84
CA LYS A 83 16.86 27.48 2.45
C LYS A 83 15.49 27.58 1.80
N GLN A 84 14.44 27.13 2.48
CA GLN A 84 13.07 27.07 1.98
C GLN A 84 12.96 26.32 0.64
N TYR A 85 13.69 25.20 0.51
CA TYR A 85 13.55 24.36 -0.67
C TYR A 85 12.15 23.73 -0.73
N THR A 86 11.67 23.45 -1.94
CA THR A 86 10.40 22.75 -2.12
C THR A 86 10.53 21.32 -1.58
N TYR A 87 9.67 20.96 -0.63
CA TYR A 87 9.64 19.62 -0.05
C TYR A 87 8.22 19.11 0.16
N THR A 88 8.07 17.79 0.19
CA THR A 88 6.81 17.09 0.48
C THR A 88 7.08 15.71 1.10
N SER A 89 6.02 15.03 1.54
CA SER A 89 6.11 13.64 1.99
C SER A 89 5.99 12.68 0.81
N GLY A 90 6.48 11.44 0.98
CA GLY A 90 6.34 10.44 -0.06
C GLY A 90 4.88 10.09 -0.38
N ALA A 91 4.01 10.00 0.64
CA ALA A 91 2.59 9.70 0.47
C ALA A 91 1.85 10.82 -0.28
N GLN A 92 2.14 12.09 0.04
CA GLN A 92 1.57 13.22 -0.68
C GLN A 92 2.07 13.28 -2.12
N TRP A 93 3.37 13.09 -2.36
CA TRP A 93 3.90 13.08 -3.72
C TRP A 93 3.26 11.99 -4.57
N LEU A 94 3.13 10.77 -4.03
CA LEU A 94 2.48 9.65 -4.71
C LEU A 94 1.01 9.98 -5.04
N SER A 95 0.29 10.55 -4.08
CA SER A 95 -1.08 11.01 -4.27
C SER A 95 -1.23 11.98 -5.44
N GLU A 96 -0.41 13.03 -5.46
CA GLU A 96 -0.53 14.14 -6.40
C GLU A 96 -0.04 13.81 -7.81
N ASN A 97 0.97 12.94 -7.94
CA ASN A 97 1.66 12.70 -9.21
C ASN A 97 1.32 11.34 -9.84
N VAL A 98 0.70 10.42 -9.08
CA VAL A 98 0.41 9.06 -9.57
C VAL A 98 -1.05 8.70 -9.35
N LEU A 99 -1.53 8.79 -8.10
CA LEU A 99 -2.82 8.19 -7.73
C LEU A 99 -4.04 9.02 -8.18
N ARG A 100 -3.88 10.34 -8.30
CA ARG A 100 -4.97 11.28 -8.62
C ARG A 100 -5.84 10.86 -9.81
N ASP A 101 -5.20 10.32 -10.85
CA ASP A 101 -5.86 9.97 -12.11
C ASP A 101 -6.13 8.47 -12.25
N LYS A 102 -5.95 7.70 -11.17
CA LYS A 102 -6.11 6.25 -11.14
C LYS A 102 -7.32 5.85 -10.31
N TRP A 103 -7.92 4.71 -10.64
CA TRP A 103 -8.79 3.97 -9.75
C TRP A 103 -7.92 3.25 -8.72
N VAL A 104 -7.84 3.83 -7.52
CA VAL A 104 -7.03 3.28 -6.43
C VAL A 104 -7.81 2.20 -5.68
N LEU A 105 -7.23 1.00 -5.63
CA LEU A 105 -7.66 -0.11 -4.79
C LEU A 105 -6.70 -0.22 -3.61
N ALA A 106 -7.13 0.27 -2.45
CA ALA A 106 -6.33 0.29 -1.22
C ALA A 106 -6.69 -0.90 -0.32
N VAL A 107 -5.66 -1.59 0.16
CA VAL A 107 -5.81 -2.68 1.13
C VAL A 107 -5.22 -2.25 2.47
N SER A 108 -6.08 -2.13 3.48
CA SER A 108 -5.75 -1.64 4.81
C SER A 108 -6.06 -2.68 5.90
N GLY A 109 -5.64 -2.38 7.12
CA GLY A 109 -5.83 -3.20 8.32
C GLY A 109 -4.52 -3.46 9.03
N THR A 110 -4.57 -3.85 10.30
CA THR A 110 -3.35 -4.07 11.12
C THR A 110 -2.45 -5.16 10.51
N HIS A 111 -3.04 -6.26 10.05
CA HIS A 111 -2.33 -7.40 9.48
C HIS A 111 -2.82 -7.80 8.09
N GLY A 112 -2.00 -8.56 7.36
CA GLY A 112 -2.38 -9.19 6.09
C GLY A 112 -2.40 -8.26 4.87
N LYS A 113 -2.14 -6.96 5.04
CA LYS A 113 -2.11 -5.94 3.97
C LYS A 113 -1.31 -6.40 2.75
N THR A 114 -0.05 -6.78 2.96
CA THR A 114 0.86 -7.19 1.88
C THR A 114 0.36 -8.40 1.11
N THR A 115 -0.12 -9.43 1.81
CA THR A 115 -0.65 -10.64 1.17
C THR A 115 -1.91 -10.33 0.37
N ALA A 116 -2.87 -9.61 0.96
CA ALA A 116 -4.13 -9.25 0.31
C ALA A 116 -3.92 -8.30 -0.89
N ALA A 117 -3.04 -7.30 -0.78
CA ALA A 117 -2.67 -6.43 -1.89
C ALA A 117 -1.98 -7.20 -3.03
N SER A 118 -1.12 -8.16 -2.69
CA SER A 118 -0.46 -9.03 -3.67
C SER A 118 -1.47 -9.93 -4.39
N MET A 119 -2.38 -10.56 -3.64
CA MET A 119 -3.49 -11.34 -4.20
C MET A 119 -4.34 -10.49 -5.16
N LEU A 120 -4.67 -9.26 -4.77
CA LEU A 120 -5.43 -8.34 -5.60
C LEU A 120 -4.68 -7.97 -6.89
N ALA A 121 -3.40 -7.62 -6.79
CA ALA A 121 -2.57 -7.34 -7.96
C ALA A 121 -2.46 -8.55 -8.91
N CYS A 122 -2.33 -9.77 -8.38
CA CYS A 122 -2.30 -10.99 -9.18
C CYS A 122 -3.64 -11.28 -9.87
N ILE A 123 -4.78 -11.07 -9.19
CA ILE A 123 -6.11 -11.18 -9.82
C ILE A 123 -6.25 -10.22 -10.99
N LEU A 124 -5.88 -8.94 -10.79
CA LEU A 124 -5.98 -7.93 -11.84
C LEU A 124 -5.03 -8.22 -13.01
N GLU A 125 -3.81 -8.69 -12.75
CA GLU A 125 -2.89 -9.12 -13.81
C GLU A 125 -3.50 -10.28 -14.62
N TYR A 126 -3.97 -11.32 -13.93
CA TYR A 126 -4.56 -12.51 -14.56
C TYR A 126 -5.79 -12.16 -15.42
N ALA A 127 -6.62 -11.24 -14.94
CA ALA A 127 -7.79 -10.73 -15.66
C ALA A 127 -7.42 -9.81 -16.85
N GLY A 128 -6.13 -9.51 -17.08
CA GLY A 128 -5.65 -8.67 -18.18
C GLY A 128 -5.72 -7.17 -17.93
N TYR A 129 -5.92 -6.73 -16.68
CA TYR A 129 -6.04 -5.31 -16.32
C TYR A 129 -4.67 -4.62 -16.18
N ASN A 130 -3.57 -5.38 -16.12
CA ASN A 130 -2.18 -4.91 -16.05
C ASN A 130 -1.96 -3.80 -15.00
N PRO A 131 -2.30 -4.03 -13.72
CA PRO A 131 -2.36 -2.96 -12.73
C PRO A 131 -0.99 -2.35 -12.43
N SER A 132 -1.01 -1.07 -12.07
CA SER A 132 0.07 -0.49 -11.30
C SER A 132 -0.05 -0.92 -9.84
N PHE A 133 1.06 -1.02 -9.11
CA PHE A 133 1.02 -1.32 -7.68
C PHE A 133 2.21 -0.77 -6.90
N LEU A 134 1.98 -0.57 -5.59
CA LEU A 134 3.01 -0.32 -4.58
C LEU A 134 2.68 -1.16 -3.33
N ILE A 135 3.49 -2.20 -3.11
CA ILE A 135 3.32 -3.23 -2.08
C ILE A 135 4.63 -3.28 -1.28
N GLY A 136 4.53 -3.37 0.05
CA GLY A 136 5.66 -3.35 1.00
C GLY A 136 6.52 -4.61 1.01
N GLY A 137 6.24 -5.59 0.16
CA GLY A 137 7.00 -6.82 -0.02
C GLY A 137 7.19 -7.14 -1.50
N VAL A 138 8.10 -8.08 -1.80
CA VAL A 138 8.30 -8.55 -3.18
C VAL A 138 7.21 -9.57 -3.49
N VAL A 139 6.32 -9.20 -4.41
CA VAL A 139 5.29 -10.12 -4.91
C VAL A 139 5.98 -11.21 -5.73
N GLU A 140 5.86 -12.48 -5.34
CA GLU A 140 6.64 -13.55 -5.99
C GLU A 140 6.31 -13.70 -7.48
N ASP A 141 5.05 -13.46 -7.84
CA ASP A 141 4.57 -13.52 -9.21
C ASP A 141 5.18 -12.43 -10.11
N PHE A 142 5.63 -11.31 -9.55
CA PHE A 142 6.20 -10.18 -10.30
C PHE A 142 7.70 -9.98 -10.09
N GLY A 143 8.26 -10.48 -8.98
CA GLY A 143 9.66 -10.26 -8.60
C GLY A 143 9.99 -8.82 -8.17
N VAL A 144 9.00 -7.95 -8.05
CA VAL A 144 9.15 -6.53 -7.68
C VAL A 144 8.11 -6.13 -6.62
N SER A 145 8.41 -5.08 -5.86
CA SER A 145 7.53 -4.47 -4.85
C SER A 145 6.65 -3.35 -5.41
N SER A 146 7.05 -2.78 -6.55
CA SER A 146 6.27 -1.73 -7.22
C SER A 146 6.41 -1.81 -8.74
N ARG A 147 5.34 -1.42 -9.42
CA ARG A 147 5.26 -1.36 -10.88
C ARG A 147 4.30 -0.25 -11.26
N LEU A 148 4.71 0.62 -12.17
CA LEU A 148 3.85 1.59 -12.83
C LEU A 148 3.57 1.12 -14.26
N THR A 149 2.31 1.21 -14.67
CA THR A 149 1.81 0.85 -15.99
C THR A 149 0.87 1.94 -16.50
N ASP A 150 0.46 1.82 -17.75
CA ASP A 150 -0.55 2.70 -18.35
C ASP A 150 -1.98 2.35 -17.89
N SER A 151 -2.16 1.31 -17.07
CA SER A 151 -3.47 0.91 -16.55
C SER A 151 -4.08 1.98 -15.66
N ASN A 152 -5.41 2.11 -15.71
CA ASN A 152 -6.14 3.01 -14.83
C ASN A 152 -6.19 2.49 -13.38
N PHE A 153 -5.81 1.24 -13.11
CA PHE A 153 -5.92 0.64 -11.78
C PHE A 153 -4.59 0.69 -11.03
N PHE A 154 -4.65 1.12 -9.77
CA PHE A 154 -3.50 1.16 -8.87
C PHE A 154 -3.81 0.41 -7.57
N VAL A 155 -3.08 -0.68 -7.31
CA VAL A 155 -3.19 -1.46 -6.06
C VAL A 155 -2.16 -0.96 -5.04
N ILE A 156 -2.59 -0.61 -3.84
CA ILE A 156 -1.69 -0.07 -2.82
C ILE A 156 -1.97 -0.63 -1.43
N GLU A 157 -0.90 -0.89 -0.67
CA GLU A 157 -1.00 -1.12 0.76
C GLU A 157 -1.27 0.20 1.50
N ALA A 158 -2.42 0.25 2.16
CA ALA A 158 -2.86 1.37 2.98
C ALA A 158 -2.42 1.17 4.44
N ASP A 159 -1.22 1.67 4.71
CA ASP A 159 -0.54 1.59 6.00
C ASP A 159 -0.88 2.77 6.93
N GLU A 160 -1.07 2.45 8.21
CA GLU A 160 -1.53 3.36 9.27
C GLU A 160 -0.40 4.21 9.89
N TYR A 161 0.86 4.00 9.51
CA TYR A 161 1.99 4.76 10.03
C TYR A 161 1.93 6.24 9.62
N ASP A 162 2.51 7.11 10.45
CA ASP A 162 2.70 8.54 10.17
C ASP A 162 3.32 8.79 8.79
N THR A 163 2.91 9.90 8.18
CA THR A 163 3.36 10.30 6.84
C THR A 163 4.78 10.89 6.85
N ALA A 164 5.03 11.88 7.72
CA ALA A 164 6.33 12.53 7.90
C ALA A 164 6.37 13.31 9.22
N PHE A 165 7.53 13.85 9.62
CA PHE A 165 7.61 14.67 10.85
C PHE A 165 6.67 15.88 10.87
N PHE A 166 6.30 16.41 9.70
CA PHE A 166 5.40 17.56 9.53
C PHE A 166 3.95 17.17 9.18
N ASP A 167 3.65 15.88 9.02
CA ASP A 167 2.30 15.37 8.79
C ASP A 167 2.07 14.08 9.60
N LYS A 168 1.38 14.25 10.73
CA LYS A 168 1.07 13.20 11.71
C LYS A 168 -0.22 12.43 11.41
N ARG A 169 -0.78 12.61 10.21
CA ARG A 169 -1.83 11.74 9.71
C ARG A 169 -1.19 10.51 9.10
N SER A 170 -1.88 9.40 9.20
CA SER A 170 -1.46 8.15 8.58
C SER A 170 -1.38 8.28 7.05
N LYS A 171 -0.37 7.63 6.45
CA LYS A 171 -0.08 7.71 5.00
C LYS A 171 -1.30 7.41 4.13
N PHE A 172 -2.11 6.44 4.53
CA PHE A 172 -3.28 6.01 3.77
C PHE A 172 -4.34 7.10 3.50
N VAL A 173 -4.39 8.17 4.31
CA VAL A 173 -5.32 9.30 4.11
C VAL A 173 -5.01 10.04 2.80
N HIS A 174 -3.78 9.92 2.30
CA HIS A 174 -3.38 10.53 1.03
C HIS A 174 -3.82 9.74 -0.20
N TYR A 175 -4.26 8.49 -0.06
CA TYR A 175 -4.44 7.59 -1.22
C TYR A 175 -5.78 7.74 -1.93
N HIS A 176 -6.78 8.35 -1.29
CA HIS A 176 -8.13 8.61 -1.84
C HIS A 176 -8.71 7.42 -2.62
N PRO A 177 -8.86 6.23 -1.98
CA PRO A 177 -9.26 5.04 -2.69
C PRO A 177 -10.71 5.10 -3.20
N LYS A 178 -10.95 4.52 -4.37
CA LYS A 178 -12.31 4.18 -4.83
C LYS A 178 -12.76 2.81 -4.34
N THR A 179 -11.81 1.91 -4.08
CA THR A 179 -12.06 0.60 -3.47
C THR A 179 -11.17 0.47 -2.26
N LEU A 180 -11.76 0.35 -1.08
CA LEU A 180 -11.04 0.22 0.18
C LEU A 180 -11.36 -1.11 0.84
N VAL A 181 -10.36 -1.94 1.06
CA VAL A 181 -10.47 -3.14 1.90
C VAL A 181 -9.96 -2.80 3.30
N ILE A 182 -10.75 -3.09 4.33
CA ILE A 182 -10.35 -3.02 5.74
C ILE A 182 -10.36 -4.46 6.28
N ASN A 183 -9.20 -5.11 6.33
CA ASN A 183 -9.11 -6.54 6.66
C ASN A 183 -9.40 -6.84 8.13
N ASN A 184 -8.86 -6.03 9.04
CA ASN A 184 -8.91 -6.19 10.49
C ASN A 184 -8.51 -4.87 11.13
N LEU A 185 -8.87 -4.68 12.40
CA LEU A 185 -8.51 -3.50 13.17
C LEU A 185 -8.23 -3.89 14.62
N GLU A 186 -6.95 -4.04 14.94
CA GLU A 186 -6.46 -4.50 16.23
C GLU A 186 -5.39 -3.55 16.79
N PHE A 187 -5.25 -3.54 18.12
CA PHE A 187 -4.24 -2.76 18.80
C PHE A 187 -2.90 -3.53 18.83
N ASP A 188 -2.09 -3.36 17.79
CA ASP A 188 -0.78 -4.02 17.64
C ASP A 188 0.39 -3.00 17.64
N HIS A 189 0.16 -1.78 17.16
CA HIS A 189 1.17 -0.72 17.03
C HIS A 189 1.19 0.24 18.23
N ALA A 190 1.45 -0.28 19.43
CA ALA A 190 1.55 0.53 20.65
C ALA A 190 2.73 1.53 20.64
N ASP A 191 3.66 1.40 19.69
CA ASP A 191 4.76 2.32 19.44
C ASP A 191 4.33 3.61 18.70
N ILE A 192 3.16 3.60 18.06
CA ILE A 192 2.66 4.70 17.22
C ILE A 192 1.31 5.21 17.72
N PHE A 193 0.48 4.34 18.28
CA PHE A 193 -0.84 4.66 18.77
C PHE A 193 -0.96 4.42 20.26
N ASP A 194 -1.52 5.39 20.98
CA ASP A 194 -1.76 5.29 22.42
C ASP A 194 -2.94 4.36 22.75
N SER A 195 -3.84 4.13 21.78
CA SER A 195 -5.02 3.29 21.94
C SER A 195 -5.63 2.81 20.61
N LEU A 196 -6.49 1.79 20.68
CA LEU A 196 -7.32 1.36 19.54
C LEU A 196 -8.18 2.53 18.99
N LYS A 197 -8.63 3.44 19.86
CA LYS A 197 -9.42 4.61 19.46
C LYS A 197 -8.64 5.55 18.55
N ASP A 198 -7.33 5.68 18.76
CA ASP A 198 -6.49 6.51 17.91
C ASP A 198 -6.33 5.88 16.52
N ILE A 199 -6.19 4.56 16.46
CA ILE A 199 -6.20 3.81 15.19
C ILE A 199 -7.54 3.99 14.49
N GLN A 200 -8.66 3.78 15.20
CA GLN A 200 -10.02 3.97 14.68
C GLN A 200 -10.23 5.39 14.13
N LYS A 201 -9.67 6.41 14.77
CA LYS A 201 -9.72 7.79 14.27
C LYS A 201 -9.00 7.96 12.94
N GLN A 202 -7.81 7.36 12.76
CA GLN A 202 -7.11 7.38 11.48
C GLN A 202 -7.88 6.64 10.39
N PHE A 203 -8.46 5.48 10.71
CA PHE A 203 -9.31 4.76 9.76
C PHE A 203 -10.58 5.54 9.42
N HIS A 204 -11.18 6.25 10.39
CA HIS A 204 -12.30 7.14 10.10
C HIS A 204 -11.87 8.32 9.18
N HIS A 205 -10.66 8.86 9.35
CA HIS A 205 -10.11 9.82 8.39
C HIS A 205 -9.97 9.24 6.99
N LEU A 206 -9.54 7.98 6.85
CA LEU A 206 -9.49 7.28 5.58
C LEU A 206 -10.90 7.08 4.97
N VAL A 207 -11.87 6.61 5.74
CA VAL A 207 -13.27 6.40 5.30
C VAL A 207 -13.85 7.67 4.67
N ARG A 208 -13.55 8.84 5.25
CA ARG A 208 -13.98 10.15 4.74
C ARG A 208 -13.41 10.51 3.36
N THR A 209 -12.32 9.87 2.93
CA THR A 209 -11.69 10.12 1.62
C THR A 209 -12.26 9.24 0.51
N VAL A 210 -13.03 8.20 0.86
CA VAL A 210 -13.68 7.32 -0.11
C VAL A 210 -14.88 8.06 -0.70
N PRO A 211 -15.01 8.18 -2.03
CA PRO A 211 -16.12 8.90 -2.64
C PRO A 211 -17.43 8.11 -2.53
N SER A 212 -18.56 8.77 -2.78
CA SER A 212 -19.88 8.12 -2.65
C SER A 212 -20.15 7.04 -3.69
N ASP A 213 -19.48 7.12 -4.84
CA ASP A 213 -19.46 6.07 -5.87
C ASP A 213 -18.38 5.01 -5.62
N GLY A 214 -17.70 5.04 -4.47
CA GLY A 214 -16.73 4.04 -4.04
C GLY A 214 -17.34 2.92 -3.20
N LEU A 215 -16.48 1.95 -2.84
CA LEU A 215 -16.85 0.76 -2.06
C LEU A 215 -15.86 0.52 -0.92
N ILE A 216 -16.40 0.27 0.27
CA ILE A 216 -15.65 -0.20 1.44
C ILE A 216 -15.99 -1.66 1.71
N ILE A 217 -14.96 -2.52 1.75
CA ILE A 217 -15.08 -3.96 1.95
C ILE A 217 -14.47 -4.31 3.30
N HIS A 218 -15.21 -5.04 4.13
CA HIS A 218 -14.75 -5.42 5.47
C HIS A 218 -15.34 -6.77 5.95
N PRO A 219 -14.71 -7.46 6.89
CA PRO A 219 -15.27 -8.68 7.49
C PRO A 219 -16.55 -8.40 8.30
N GLN A 220 -17.38 -9.42 8.47
CA GLN A 220 -18.53 -9.35 9.39
C GLN A 220 -18.07 -9.42 10.85
N ASN A 221 -18.91 -8.92 11.76
CA ASN A 221 -18.76 -9.09 13.21
C ASN A 221 -17.40 -8.60 13.76
N THR A 222 -16.88 -7.50 13.22
CA THR A 222 -15.61 -6.92 13.68
C THR A 222 -15.91 -5.57 14.33
N GLN A 223 -16.22 -5.62 15.64
CA GLN A 223 -16.68 -4.47 16.42
C GLN A 223 -15.81 -3.21 16.20
N ALA A 224 -14.49 -3.35 16.16
CA ALA A 224 -13.60 -2.21 15.98
C ALA A 224 -13.80 -1.50 14.63
N ILE A 225 -14.10 -2.25 13.56
CA ILE A 225 -14.43 -1.70 12.24
C ILE A 225 -15.85 -1.11 12.25
N ASP A 226 -16.81 -1.83 12.84
CA ASP A 226 -18.19 -1.36 12.94
C ASP A 226 -18.25 0.01 13.64
N GLU A 227 -17.52 0.19 14.74
CA GLU A 227 -17.38 1.47 15.46
C GLU A 227 -16.73 2.59 14.63
N VAL A 228 -15.90 2.27 13.63
CA VAL A 228 -15.34 3.26 12.69
C VAL A 228 -16.39 3.70 11.68
N LEU A 229 -17.17 2.76 11.16
CA LEU A 229 -18.22 3.02 10.17
C LEU A 229 -19.41 3.75 10.80
N GLU A 230 -19.73 3.46 12.06
CA GLU A 230 -20.77 4.17 12.84
C GLU A 230 -20.46 5.65 13.07
N GLN A 231 -19.18 6.06 13.05
CA GLN A 231 -18.79 7.48 13.10
C GLN A 231 -19.17 8.22 11.80
N GLY A 232 -19.37 7.50 10.70
CA GLY A 232 -19.86 8.03 9.42
C GLY A 232 -19.35 7.23 8.23
N LEU A 233 -20.27 6.90 7.34
CA LEU A 233 -20.04 6.21 6.07
C LEU A 233 -20.78 6.95 4.96
N TRP A 234 -20.08 7.27 3.88
CA TRP A 234 -20.63 8.03 2.73
C TRP A 234 -20.54 7.26 1.40
N SER A 235 -20.00 6.05 1.44
CA SER A 235 -19.75 5.16 0.30
C SER A 235 -20.60 3.91 0.41
N SER A 236 -20.65 3.10 -0.64
CA SER A 236 -21.24 1.77 -0.54
C SER A 236 -20.40 0.88 0.37
N GLU A 237 -21.03 -0.06 1.07
CA GLU A 237 -20.35 -1.08 1.87
C GLU A 237 -20.61 -2.49 1.34
N GLN A 238 -19.62 -3.36 1.48
CA GLN A 238 -19.72 -4.79 1.20
C GLN A 238 -19.09 -5.56 2.35
N THR A 239 -19.93 -6.25 3.11
CA THR A 239 -19.44 -7.16 4.13
C THR A 239 -19.03 -8.49 3.49
N LEU A 240 -17.87 -9.03 3.85
CA LEU A 240 -17.41 -10.32 3.35
C LEU A 240 -18.34 -11.44 3.83
N PRO A 241 -18.65 -12.46 3.01
CA PRO A 241 -19.50 -13.57 3.43
C PRO A 241 -18.79 -14.46 4.45
N ALA A 242 -19.59 -15.03 5.36
CA ALA A 242 -19.12 -16.06 6.29
C ALA A 242 -18.92 -17.40 5.55
N GLN A 243 -17.77 -17.55 4.90
CA GLN A 243 -17.39 -18.80 4.23
C GLN A 243 -16.65 -19.75 5.16
N GLN A 244 -16.80 -21.06 4.98
CA GLN A 244 -16.04 -22.06 5.72
C GLN A 244 -14.76 -22.44 4.98
N LEU A 245 -13.63 -22.41 5.69
CA LEU A 245 -12.38 -22.95 5.18
C LEU A 245 -12.39 -24.47 5.31
N LYS A 246 -12.18 -25.17 4.20
CA LYS A 246 -12.09 -26.62 4.14
C LYS A 246 -10.63 -27.01 3.96
N THR A 247 -10.15 -27.97 4.74
CA THR A 247 -8.84 -28.58 4.51
C THR A 247 -8.92 -29.56 3.35
N THR A 248 -7.93 -29.55 2.47
CA THR A 248 -7.76 -30.50 1.37
C THR A 248 -6.48 -31.30 1.56
N ASP A 249 -6.24 -32.32 0.73
CA ASP A 249 -4.99 -33.12 0.80
C ASP A 249 -3.73 -32.30 0.52
N THR A 250 -3.87 -31.15 -0.15
CA THR A 250 -2.76 -30.30 -0.64
C THR A 250 -2.71 -28.92 0.02
N GLY A 251 -3.76 -28.51 0.74
CA GLY A 251 -3.81 -27.21 1.42
C GLY A 251 -5.21 -26.89 1.94
N THR A 252 -5.80 -25.80 1.44
CA THR A 252 -7.13 -25.36 1.85
C THR A 252 -7.98 -24.91 0.66
N SER A 253 -9.31 -24.93 0.85
CA SER A 253 -10.27 -24.47 -0.13
C SER A 253 -11.47 -23.77 0.50
N PHE A 254 -12.10 -22.88 -0.26
CA PHE A 254 -13.36 -22.24 0.11
C PHE A 254 -14.15 -21.88 -1.15
N ASP A 255 -15.48 -21.87 -1.01
CA ASP A 255 -16.40 -21.53 -2.09
C ASP A 255 -16.82 -20.06 -1.98
N ILE A 256 -17.04 -19.40 -3.12
CA ILE A 256 -17.48 -18.02 -3.17
C ILE A 256 -18.24 -17.76 -4.47
N GLU A 257 -19.50 -17.30 -4.35
CA GLU A 257 -20.34 -16.87 -5.48
C GLU A 257 -20.40 -17.88 -6.65
N GLY A 258 -20.46 -19.18 -6.34
CA GLY A 258 -20.52 -20.26 -7.34
C GLY A 258 -19.16 -20.70 -7.91
N ALA A 259 -18.07 -20.10 -7.48
CA ALA A 259 -16.69 -20.50 -7.78
C ALA A 259 -15.98 -21.02 -6.50
N SER A 260 -14.75 -21.52 -6.65
CA SER A 260 -13.96 -22.03 -5.53
C SER A 260 -12.48 -21.66 -5.65
N VAL A 261 -11.88 -21.28 -4.54
CA VAL A 261 -10.43 -21.19 -4.40
C VAL A 261 -9.91 -22.47 -3.77
N ASN A 262 -8.87 -23.06 -4.35
CA ASN A 262 -8.14 -24.23 -3.88
C ASN A 262 -6.64 -23.97 -4.05
N TRP A 263 -5.93 -23.83 -2.92
CA TRP A 263 -4.53 -23.43 -2.89
C TRP A 263 -3.76 -24.12 -1.77
N ASN A 264 -2.45 -23.91 -1.75
CA ASN A 264 -1.57 -24.49 -0.73
C ASN A 264 -1.41 -23.58 0.51
N LEU A 265 -2.02 -22.40 0.51
CA LEU A 265 -1.99 -21.50 1.67
C LEU A 265 -2.84 -22.05 2.80
N LEU A 266 -2.35 -21.91 4.02
CA LEU A 266 -3.01 -22.37 5.24
C LEU A 266 -3.56 -21.20 6.05
N GLY A 267 -4.61 -21.47 6.82
CA GLY A 267 -5.11 -20.55 7.84
C GLY A 267 -6.23 -19.62 7.37
N GLU A 268 -7.09 -19.30 8.33
CA GLU A 268 -8.27 -18.46 8.16
C GLU A 268 -7.94 -17.05 7.65
N HIS A 269 -6.82 -16.47 8.08
CA HIS A 269 -6.37 -15.15 7.66
C HIS A 269 -6.10 -15.07 6.15
N ASN A 270 -5.55 -16.14 5.53
CA ASN A 270 -5.31 -16.15 4.08
C ASN A 270 -6.63 -16.23 3.31
N LYS A 271 -7.63 -16.96 3.83
CA LYS A 271 -8.98 -16.92 3.26
C LYS A 271 -9.57 -15.52 3.33
N GLN A 272 -9.49 -14.84 4.47
CA GLN A 272 -10.01 -13.47 4.63
C GLN A 272 -9.31 -12.50 3.67
N ASN A 273 -7.98 -12.58 3.55
CA ASN A 273 -7.20 -11.82 2.56
C ASN A 273 -7.68 -12.07 1.12
N GLY A 274 -7.90 -13.35 0.77
CA GLY A 274 -8.39 -13.74 -0.55
C GLY A 274 -9.80 -13.25 -0.83
N LEU A 275 -10.72 -13.36 0.14
CA LEU A 275 -12.08 -12.83 0.02
C LEU A 275 -12.06 -11.31 -0.19
N GLY A 276 -11.29 -10.56 0.61
CA GLY A 276 -11.11 -9.12 0.44
C GLY A 276 -10.60 -8.76 -0.95
N ALA A 277 -9.59 -9.47 -1.45
CA ALA A 277 -9.03 -9.26 -2.79
C ALA A 277 -10.03 -9.60 -3.91
N ILE A 278 -10.79 -10.70 -3.79
CA ILE A 278 -11.81 -11.11 -4.77
C ILE A 278 -12.90 -10.04 -4.88
N TYR A 279 -13.48 -9.59 -3.76
CA TYR A 279 -14.52 -8.56 -3.80
C TYR A 279 -14.00 -7.22 -4.30
N ALA A 280 -12.75 -6.87 -3.98
CA ALA A 280 -12.13 -5.65 -4.49
C ALA A 280 -11.93 -5.71 -6.02
N ALA A 281 -11.49 -6.84 -6.56
CA ALA A 281 -11.40 -7.05 -7.99
C ALA A 281 -12.79 -7.07 -8.66
N HIS A 282 -13.78 -7.67 -8.00
CA HIS A 282 -15.14 -7.71 -8.50
C HIS A 282 -15.76 -6.32 -8.65
N HIS A 283 -15.45 -5.40 -7.74
CA HIS A 283 -15.93 -4.01 -7.80
C HIS A 283 -15.56 -3.30 -9.11
N ILE A 284 -14.42 -3.65 -9.72
CA ILE A 284 -13.98 -3.10 -11.00
C ILE A 284 -14.36 -3.97 -12.20
N GLY A 285 -15.19 -5.00 -12.01
CA GLY A 285 -15.77 -5.83 -13.06
C GLY A 285 -15.09 -7.18 -13.31
N VAL A 286 -14.17 -7.62 -12.44
CA VAL A 286 -13.58 -8.97 -12.56
C VAL A 286 -14.62 -10.03 -12.14
N PRO A 287 -14.94 -11.01 -12.98
CA PRO A 287 -15.82 -12.12 -12.59
C PRO A 287 -15.26 -12.96 -11.43
N PHE A 288 -16.13 -13.47 -10.56
CA PHE A 288 -15.72 -14.25 -9.37
C PHE A 288 -14.92 -15.52 -9.72
N ASP A 289 -15.31 -16.22 -10.79
CA ASP A 289 -14.61 -17.39 -11.31
C ASP A 289 -13.18 -17.05 -11.76
N ILE A 290 -13.01 -15.97 -12.53
CA ILE A 290 -11.68 -15.47 -12.96
C ILE A 290 -10.81 -15.09 -11.76
N ALA A 291 -11.38 -14.41 -10.77
CA ALA A 291 -10.65 -14.07 -9.55
C ALA A 291 -10.21 -15.33 -8.77
N CYS A 292 -11.07 -16.34 -8.69
CA CYS A 292 -10.73 -17.62 -8.06
C CYS A 292 -9.64 -18.38 -8.82
N GLU A 293 -9.73 -18.43 -10.16
CA GLU A 293 -8.70 -19.04 -11.01
C GLU A 293 -7.32 -18.41 -10.81
N ALA A 294 -7.27 -17.08 -10.70
CA ALA A 294 -6.04 -16.35 -10.43
C ALA A 294 -5.45 -16.74 -9.06
N LEU A 295 -6.27 -16.78 -8.01
CA LEU A 295 -5.81 -17.13 -6.67
C LEU A 295 -5.37 -18.59 -6.53
N ASN A 296 -5.92 -19.51 -7.34
CA ASN A 296 -5.45 -20.89 -7.40
C ASN A 296 -4.01 -21.01 -7.90
N GLN A 297 -3.50 -19.99 -8.59
CA GLN A 297 -2.13 -19.93 -9.13
C GLN A 297 -1.19 -19.05 -8.30
N PHE A 298 -1.69 -18.40 -7.25
CA PHE A 298 -0.94 -17.45 -6.44
C PHE A 298 0.21 -18.13 -5.69
N LYS A 299 1.43 -17.60 -5.85
CA LYS A 299 2.65 -18.23 -5.31
C LYS A 299 3.01 -17.76 -3.91
N GLY A 300 2.57 -16.57 -3.51
CA GLY A 300 2.89 -15.98 -2.22
C GLY A 300 3.69 -14.67 -2.31
N VAL A 301 4.25 -14.26 -1.19
CA VAL A 301 5.00 -13.00 -1.04
C VAL A 301 6.32 -13.29 -0.32
N LYS A 302 7.42 -12.75 -0.84
CA LYS A 302 8.73 -12.75 -0.16
C LYS A 302 8.86 -11.49 0.68
N ARG A 303 9.27 -11.68 1.93
CA ARG A 303 9.67 -10.61 2.86
C ARG A 303 11.18 -10.52 2.94
#